data_AF-A9U7X7-F1
#
_entry.id   AF-A9U7X7-F1
#
_cell.length_a   1.000
_cell.length_b   1.000
_cell.length_c   1.000
_cell.angle_alpha   90.00
_cell.angle_beta   90.00
_cell.angle_gamma   90.00
#
_symmetry.space_group_name_H-M   'P 1'
#
loop_
_entity.id
_entity.type
_entity.pdbx_description
1 polymer ?
#
loop_
_entity_poly.entity_id
_entity_poly.type
_entity_poly.pdbx_seq_one_letter_code
_entity_poly.pdbx_strand_id
1 'polypeptide(L)'
;MWNQFKVLAGNEAPPSSEQKEPYGYLRDYAVANKAMVFWLGTNTPEQKALFDKILADVPAGTPYLGWFSNDTEGEFNGVELLSNHSIYVLAADWFSNLTVFSGTENKGQGPLPSDKVKTPKLENKIYVTYTFSEGDNFQYNQHRMRNLWDDPNRGKVPINWTSSPMLYDGAPAMLNYYRSTATANDQLIAGPSGGGYFYPNAWPENTLPAFLKKTSSYLKKTGMTVPYVLNRVANQNVPLSDSVVKAYEDNYRPNGLLLSWEDHFGVEILNGNLPVSTIQGISTVQDGQKILADAKAKWDGKSPLFVSLGLLAWNMTPTDVVKLTDSLGPEYQP
;
A
#
# COMPACT_ATOMS: atom_id res chain seq x y z
N MET A 1 -19.16 -4.79 30.58
CA MET A 1 -18.01 -3.88 30.47
C MET A 1 -16.90 -4.44 31.34
N TRP A 2 -15.91 -5.09 30.75
CA TRP A 2 -14.71 -5.53 31.45
C TRP A 2 -13.54 -4.76 30.84
N ASN A 3 -13.00 -3.84 31.64
CA ASN A 3 -11.91 -2.94 31.30
C ASN A 3 -10.60 -3.74 31.16
N GLN A 4 -9.88 -3.59 30.05
CA GLN A 4 -8.52 -4.15 29.92
C GLN A 4 -7.52 -3.21 30.62
N PHE A 5 -7.33 -3.44 31.91
CA PHE A 5 -6.02 -3.21 32.52
C PHE A 5 -5.10 -4.38 32.11
N LYS A 6 -3.83 -4.10 31.86
CA LYS A 6 -2.79 -5.14 31.90
C LYS A 6 -2.72 -5.60 33.36
N VAL A 7 -3.33 -6.73 33.72
CA VAL A 7 -3.17 -7.31 35.06
C VAL A 7 -1.79 -7.95 35.10
N LEU A 8 -0.82 -7.23 35.65
CA LEU A 8 0.47 -7.77 36.03
C LEU A 8 0.41 -8.00 37.55
N ALA A 9 0.53 -9.26 37.99
CA ALA A 9 0.75 -9.56 39.40
C ALA A 9 2.26 -9.58 39.63
N GLY A 10 2.78 -8.49 40.18
CA GLY A 10 4.19 -8.33 40.54
C GLY A 10 4.31 -7.31 41.66
N ASN A 11 5.48 -7.22 42.27
CA ASN A 11 5.73 -6.26 43.35
C ASN A 11 6.04 -4.85 42.81
N GLU A 12 5.94 -4.66 41.49
CA GLU A 12 6.20 -3.39 40.81
C GLU A 12 4.89 -2.70 40.43
N ALA A 13 4.75 -1.43 40.81
CA ALA A 13 3.62 -0.61 40.43
C ALA A 13 3.60 -0.39 38.90
N PRO A 14 2.42 -0.49 38.24
CA PRO A 14 2.34 -0.17 36.82
C PRO A 14 2.64 1.32 36.60
N PRO A 15 3.30 1.68 35.49
CA PRO A 15 3.55 3.08 35.15
C PRO A 15 2.23 3.84 35.04
N SER A 16 2.10 4.97 35.75
CA SER A 16 0.91 5.81 35.70
C SER A 16 0.87 6.62 34.41
N SER A 17 -0.34 6.99 33.97
CA SER A 17 -0.53 7.95 32.87
C SER A 17 0.06 9.34 33.18
N GLU A 18 0.43 9.60 34.43
CA GLU A 18 1.11 10.82 34.86
C GLU A 18 2.63 10.79 34.56
N GLN A 19 3.20 9.60 34.32
CA GLN A 19 4.64 9.41 34.05
C GLN A 19 4.93 9.02 32.61
N LYS A 20 3.97 8.41 31.90
CA LYS A 20 4.10 8.01 30.50
C LYS A 20 2.75 8.05 29.82
N GLU A 21 2.65 8.69 28.65
CA GLU A 21 1.41 8.63 27.88
C GLU A 21 1.07 7.16 27.56
N PRO A 22 -0.13 6.69 27.92
CA PRO A 22 -0.55 5.34 27.61
C PRO A 22 -0.64 5.18 26.08
N TYR A 23 -0.05 4.10 25.57
CA TYR A 23 -0.12 3.72 24.16
C TYR A 23 -1.57 3.37 23.78
N GLY A 24 -2.31 4.38 23.32
CA GLY A 24 -3.75 4.32 23.04
C GLY A 24 -4.12 4.09 21.58
N TYR A 25 -3.15 4.05 20.66
CA TYR A 25 -3.39 3.88 19.23
C TYR A 25 -4.19 2.62 18.92
N LEU A 26 -5.10 2.70 17.96
CA LEU A 26 -6.07 1.68 17.52
C LEU A 26 -7.06 1.16 18.58
N ARG A 27 -6.77 1.31 19.88
CA ARG A 27 -7.57 0.74 20.97
C ARG A 27 -8.99 1.29 21.01
N ASP A 28 -9.16 2.56 20.67
CA ASP A 28 -10.48 3.19 20.56
C ASP A 28 -11.37 2.41 19.57
N TYR A 29 -10.81 2.05 18.41
CA TYR A 29 -11.54 1.34 17.36
C TYR A 29 -11.77 -0.12 17.68
N ALA A 30 -10.79 -0.79 18.30
CA ALA A 30 -10.95 -2.16 18.76
C ALA A 30 -12.08 -2.28 19.79
N VAL A 31 -12.14 -1.34 20.76
CA VAL A 31 -13.20 -1.30 21.78
C VAL A 31 -14.56 -1.00 21.15
N ALA A 32 -14.65 0.00 20.28
CA ALA A 32 -15.89 0.38 19.62
C ALA A 32 -16.51 -0.77 18.81
N ASN A 33 -15.67 -1.58 18.14
CA ASN A 33 -16.10 -2.71 17.32
C ASN A 33 -16.16 -4.04 18.08
N LYS A 34 -15.84 -4.07 19.37
CA LYS A 34 -15.71 -5.30 20.18
C LYS A 34 -14.79 -6.33 19.50
N ALA A 35 -13.73 -5.85 18.85
CA ALA A 35 -12.80 -6.69 18.12
C ALA A 35 -11.97 -7.55 19.10
N MET A 36 -11.61 -8.76 18.66
CA MET A 36 -10.65 -9.58 19.39
C MET A 36 -9.25 -8.95 19.27
N VAL A 37 -8.55 -8.83 20.39
CA VAL A 37 -7.20 -8.27 20.46
C VAL A 37 -6.24 -9.35 20.96
N PHE A 38 -5.16 -9.59 20.22
CA PHE A 38 -4.10 -10.51 20.59
C PHE A 38 -2.75 -10.00 20.08
N TRP A 39 -1.66 -10.51 20.67
CA TRP A 39 -0.29 -10.21 20.27
C TRP A 39 0.48 -11.54 20.19
N LEU A 40 0.52 -12.13 19.01
CA LEU A 40 1.09 -13.45 18.74
C LEU A 40 2.12 -13.33 17.63
N GLY A 41 3.32 -13.89 17.84
CA GLY A 41 4.38 -13.94 16.85
C GLY A 41 4.28 -15.18 15.95
N THR A 42 4.84 -15.08 14.75
CA THR A 42 4.96 -16.19 13.80
C THR A 42 6.19 -17.06 14.04
N ASN A 43 7.17 -16.56 14.80
CA ASN A 43 8.47 -17.20 14.98
C ASN A 43 8.51 -18.20 16.14
N THR A 44 7.49 -18.22 17.00
CA THR A 44 7.34 -19.17 18.11
C THR A 44 6.25 -20.19 17.75
N PRO A 45 6.55 -21.50 17.67
CA PRO A 45 5.61 -22.51 17.19
C PRO A 45 4.25 -22.50 17.91
N GLU A 46 4.26 -22.36 19.24
CA GLU A 46 3.03 -22.36 20.05
C GLU A 46 2.19 -21.10 19.81
N GLN A 47 2.84 -19.95 19.66
CA GLN A 47 2.15 -18.69 19.34
C GLN A 47 1.58 -18.73 17.92
N LYS A 48 2.36 -19.23 16.95
CA LYS A 48 1.91 -19.40 15.57
C LYS A 48 0.72 -20.37 15.49
N ALA A 49 0.73 -21.48 16.23
CA ALA A 49 -0.37 -22.43 16.25
C ALA A 49 -1.66 -21.82 16.82
N LEU A 50 -1.56 -21.00 17.87
CA LEU A 50 -2.72 -20.27 18.40
C LEU A 50 -3.20 -19.19 17.43
N PHE A 51 -2.27 -18.49 16.78
CA PHE A 51 -2.59 -17.47 15.77
C PHE A 51 -3.35 -18.11 14.61
N ASP A 52 -2.83 -19.19 14.05
CA ASP A 52 -3.46 -19.98 12.98
C ASP A 52 -4.88 -20.43 13.35
N LYS A 53 -5.08 -20.91 14.58
CA LYS A 53 -6.40 -21.29 15.09
C LYS A 53 -7.39 -20.13 15.12
N ILE A 54 -6.94 -18.93 15.52
CA ILE A 54 -7.79 -17.74 15.54
C ILE A 54 -8.17 -17.34 14.10
N LEU A 55 -7.22 -17.40 13.17
CA LEU A 55 -7.45 -17.04 11.76
C LEU A 55 -8.41 -18.00 11.06
N ALA A 56 -8.35 -19.30 11.40
CA ALA A 56 -9.26 -20.30 10.86
C ALA A 56 -10.73 -20.14 11.33
N ASP A 57 -10.98 -19.38 12.40
CA ASP A 57 -12.30 -19.20 13.02
C ASP A 57 -13.04 -17.94 12.51
N VAL A 58 -12.46 -17.21 11.56
CA VAL A 58 -13.08 -16.00 10.98
C VAL A 58 -13.42 -16.18 9.49
N PRO A 59 -14.45 -15.51 8.96
CA PRO A 59 -14.80 -15.59 7.54
C PRO A 59 -13.70 -15.04 6.62
N ALA A 60 -13.62 -15.58 5.40
CA ALA A 60 -12.78 -15.00 4.34
C ALA A 60 -13.13 -13.53 4.07
N GLY A 61 -12.10 -12.70 3.87
CA GLY A 61 -12.23 -11.25 3.74
C GLY A 61 -12.46 -10.53 5.06
N THR A 62 -12.12 -11.14 6.19
CA THR A 62 -12.00 -10.45 7.49
C THR A 62 -10.78 -9.53 7.46
N PRO A 63 -10.85 -8.29 7.97
CA PRO A 63 -9.68 -7.43 8.11
C PRO A 63 -8.90 -7.73 9.40
N TYR A 64 -7.58 -7.75 9.32
CA TYR A 64 -6.66 -7.69 10.45
C TYR A 64 -6.13 -6.26 10.60
N LEU A 65 -6.54 -5.56 11.66
CA LEU A 65 -6.06 -4.20 11.94
C LEU A 65 -4.95 -4.26 12.99
N GLY A 66 -3.78 -3.71 12.65
CA GLY A 66 -2.60 -3.72 13.51
C GLY A 66 -1.36 -4.17 12.76
N TRP A 67 -0.31 -4.53 13.49
CA TRP A 67 0.96 -4.97 12.92
C TRP A 67 1.53 -6.20 13.64
N PHE A 68 2.68 -6.66 13.17
CA PHE A 68 3.35 -7.87 13.63
C PHE A 68 4.53 -7.55 14.54
N SER A 69 4.89 -8.49 15.40
CA SER A 69 6.18 -8.47 16.11
C SER A 69 7.34 -8.75 15.15
N ASN A 70 8.54 -8.25 15.43
CA ASN A 70 9.77 -8.49 14.65
C ASN A 70 9.79 -7.84 13.25
N ASP A 71 9.19 -6.65 13.15
CA ASP A 71 9.20 -5.72 12.01
C ASP A 71 9.21 -6.43 10.64
N THR A 72 10.34 -6.51 9.95
CA THR A 72 10.45 -7.11 8.60
C THR A 72 10.13 -8.61 8.56
N GLU A 73 10.68 -9.41 9.47
CA GLU A 73 10.41 -10.86 9.48
C GLU A 73 8.95 -11.12 9.90
N GLY A 74 8.45 -10.31 10.83
CA GLY A 74 7.05 -10.30 11.24
C GLY A 74 6.09 -9.98 10.11
N GLU A 75 6.40 -8.95 9.33
CA GLU A 75 5.64 -8.56 8.15
C GLU A 75 5.55 -9.70 7.14
N PHE A 76 6.70 -10.23 6.69
CA PHE A 76 6.70 -11.21 5.62
C PHE A 76 5.96 -12.49 6.02
N ASN A 77 6.28 -13.05 7.18
CA ASN A 77 5.63 -14.27 7.65
C ASN A 77 4.17 -14.01 8.07
N GLY A 78 3.88 -12.84 8.63
CA GLY A 78 2.54 -12.46 9.12
C GLY A 78 1.55 -12.22 8.00
N VAL A 79 1.92 -11.43 6.99
CA VAL A 79 1.09 -11.16 5.81
C VAL A 79 0.86 -12.45 5.02
N GLU A 80 1.88 -13.30 4.87
CA GLU A 80 1.72 -14.60 4.22
C GLU A 80 0.77 -15.51 5.02
N LEU A 81 0.92 -15.59 6.35
CA LEU A 81 0.02 -16.37 7.21
C LEU A 81 -1.43 -15.91 7.08
N LEU A 82 -1.69 -14.60 7.15
CA LEU A 82 -3.04 -14.05 7.01
C LEU A 82 -3.61 -14.27 5.60
N SER A 83 -2.79 -14.12 4.57
CA SER A 83 -3.19 -14.35 3.18
C SER A 83 -3.65 -15.81 2.99
N ASN A 84 -2.93 -16.79 3.54
CA ASN A 84 -3.32 -18.20 3.51
C ASN A 84 -4.70 -18.47 4.14
N HIS A 85 -5.15 -17.62 5.07
CA HIS A 85 -6.48 -17.68 5.70
C HIS A 85 -7.51 -16.76 5.03
N SER A 86 -7.20 -16.19 3.86
CA SER A 86 -8.06 -15.21 3.17
C SER A 86 -8.33 -13.94 4.01
N ILE A 87 -7.33 -13.45 4.73
CA ILE A 87 -7.42 -12.28 5.60
C ILE A 87 -6.42 -11.23 5.11
N TYR A 88 -6.82 -9.97 5.09
CA TYR A 88 -5.98 -8.85 4.65
C TYR A 88 -5.61 -7.95 5.81
N VAL A 89 -4.45 -7.32 5.72
CA VAL A 89 -3.89 -6.42 6.72
C VAL A 89 -4.29 -4.98 6.42
N LEU A 90 -4.60 -4.24 7.48
CA LEU A 90 -4.64 -2.79 7.53
C LEU A 90 -3.71 -2.35 8.67
N ALA A 91 -2.48 -1.96 8.34
CA ALA A 91 -1.52 -1.52 9.34
C ALA A 91 -2.02 -0.25 10.01
N ALA A 92 -2.35 -0.35 11.29
CA ALA A 92 -3.05 0.71 12.02
C ALA A 92 -2.67 0.76 13.50
N ASP A 93 -1.68 -0.01 13.95
CA ASP A 93 -1.27 -0.11 15.34
C ASP A 93 -0.70 1.20 15.91
N TRP A 94 -0.33 2.15 15.04
CA TRP A 94 0.04 3.54 15.39
C TRP A 94 -1.00 4.58 14.92
N PHE A 95 -2.19 4.15 14.52
CA PHE A 95 -3.25 5.07 14.10
C PHE A 95 -3.97 5.66 15.32
N SER A 96 -4.09 6.98 15.33
CA SER A 96 -4.79 7.73 16.37
C SER A 96 -6.23 8.04 15.99
N ASN A 97 -7.15 7.91 16.95
CA ASN A 97 -8.55 8.37 16.82
C ASN A 97 -9.30 7.76 15.64
N LEU A 98 -9.09 6.47 15.33
CA LEU A 98 -9.73 5.83 14.18
C LEU A 98 -11.26 5.81 14.30
N THR A 99 -11.82 5.77 15.51
CA THR A 99 -13.27 5.95 15.75
C THR A 99 -13.78 7.32 15.34
N VAL A 100 -13.00 8.37 15.57
CA VAL A 100 -13.34 9.74 15.18
C VAL A 100 -13.23 9.88 13.66
N PHE A 101 -12.14 9.40 13.06
CA PHE A 101 -11.94 9.46 11.62
C PHE A 101 -13.01 8.68 10.86
N SER A 102 -13.32 7.44 11.26
CA SER A 102 -14.36 6.61 10.63
C SER A 102 -15.78 7.14 10.83
N GLY A 103 -16.03 7.94 11.86
CA GLY A 103 -17.30 8.61 12.08
C GLY A 103 -17.57 9.81 11.15
N THR A 104 -16.62 10.17 10.29
CA THR A 104 -16.78 11.28 9.33
C THR A 104 -17.44 10.81 8.04
N GLU A 105 -18.17 11.71 7.37
CA GLU A 105 -18.79 11.39 6.08
C GLU A 105 -17.82 11.53 4.92
N ASN A 106 -17.89 10.60 3.97
CA ASN A 106 -17.27 10.79 2.67
C ASN A 106 -18.09 11.79 1.85
N LYS A 107 -17.58 13.01 1.66
CA LYS A 107 -18.27 14.06 0.91
C LYS A 107 -18.09 13.90 -0.61
N GLY A 108 -17.35 12.90 -1.07
CA GLY A 108 -17.03 12.70 -2.49
C GLY A 108 -16.25 13.88 -3.09
N GLN A 109 -15.52 14.62 -2.25
CA GLN A 109 -14.89 15.87 -2.64
C GLN A 109 -13.58 15.64 -3.40
N GLY A 110 -13.41 16.40 -4.47
CA GLY A 110 -12.24 16.35 -5.34
C GLY A 110 -12.40 15.38 -6.54
N PRO A 111 -11.66 15.63 -7.63
CA PRO A 111 -11.71 14.79 -8.82
C PRO A 111 -11.31 13.34 -8.49
N LEU A 112 -11.89 12.37 -9.20
CA LEU A 112 -11.34 11.02 -9.14
C LEU A 112 -9.98 11.03 -9.87
N PRO A 113 -8.96 10.33 -9.36
CA PRO A 113 -7.66 10.23 -10.03
C PRO A 113 -7.75 9.84 -11.51
N SER A 114 -8.75 9.04 -11.90
CA SER A 114 -8.99 8.58 -13.27
C SER A 114 -9.47 9.66 -14.24
N ASP A 115 -9.97 10.79 -13.77
CA ASP A 115 -10.64 11.78 -14.63
C ASP A 115 -9.63 12.66 -15.41
N LYS A 116 -8.33 12.53 -15.15
CA LYS A 116 -7.36 13.59 -15.47
C LYS A 116 -6.43 13.35 -16.66
N VAL A 117 -6.23 12.12 -17.16
CA VAL A 117 -5.12 11.90 -18.12
C VAL A 117 -5.59 11.18 -19.39
N LYS A 118 -5.60 11.92 -20.50
CA LYS A 118 -5.66 11.32 -21.84
C LYS A 118 -4.33 10.67 -22.13
N THR A 119 -4.35 9.40 -22.55
CA THR A 119 -3.13 8.69 -22.99
C THR A 119 -2.48 9.48 -24.14
N PRO A 120 -1.26 10.02 -23.96
CA PRO A 120 -0.58 10.72 -25.03
C PRO A 120 -0.16 9.72 -26.11
N LYS A 121 0.04 10.22 -27.33
CA LYS A 121 0.62 9.41 -28.40
C LYS A 121 2.07 9.10 -28.02
N LEU A 122 2.44 7.82 -28.01
CA LEU A 122 3.79 7.42 -27.63
C LEU A 122 4.81 7.89 -28.66
N GLU A 123 5.91 8.43 -28.16
CA GLU A 123 7.12 8.75 -28.91
C GLU A 123 8.23 7.76 -28.51
N ASN A 124 9.32 7.74 -29.27
CA ASN A 124 10.53 7.03 -28.87
C ASN A 124 11.21 7.84 -27.77
N LYS A 125 10.76 7.65 -26.52
CA LYS A 125 11.28 8.26 -25.30
C LYS A 125 11.34 7.25 -24.17
N ILE A 126 12.09 7.60 -23.13
CA ILE A 126 12.12 6.86 -21.85
C ILE A 126 11.09 7.50 -20.91
N TYR A 127 9.94 6.85 -20.78
CA TYR A 127 8.87 7.26 -19.88
C TYR A 127 9.21 6.83 -18.45
N VAL A 128 9.11 7.75 -17.50
CA VAL A 128 9.43 7.50 -16.10
C VAL A 128 8.18 7.73 -15.26
N THR A 129 7.92 6.86 -14.29
CA THR A 129 6.88 7.11 -13.28
C THR A 129 7.45 6.96 -11.88
N TYR A 130 7.03 7.84 -10.99
CA TYR A 130 7.48 7.89 -9.60
C TYR A 130 6.34 7.51 -8.66
N THR A 131 6.54 6.48 -7.83
CA THR A 131 5.49 5.95 -6.96
C THR A 131 5.97 5.85 -5.52
N PHE A 132 5.42 6.66 -4.60
CA PHE A 132 5.70 6.51 -3.17
C PHE A 132 5.12 5.20 -2.62
N SER A 133 5.90 4.47 -1.81
CA SER A 133 5.50 3.24 -1.11
C SER A 133 4.62 3.50 0.13
N GLU A 134 4.31 2.44 0.89
CA GLU A 134 3.63 2.44 2.20
C GLU A 134 2.11 2.71 2.21
N GLY A 135 1.49 2.91 1.05
CA GLY A 135 0.11 3.41 0.97
C GLY A 135 -0.97 2.54 1.58
N ASP A 136 -0.75 1.25 1.73
CA ASP A 136 -1.68 0.32 2.39
C ASP A 136 -1.81 0.60 3.90
N ASN A 137 -0.76 1.16 4.50
CA ASN A 137 -0.67 1.40 5.92
C ASN A 137 -1.51 2.63 6.33
N PHE A 138 -2.57 2.42 7.11
CA PHE A 138 -3.42 3.50 7.61
C PHE A 138 -2.62 4.53 8.40
N GLN A 139 -1.67 4.11 9.23
CA GLN A 139 -0.85 5.05 10.01
C GLN A 139 0.13 5.84 9.13
N TYR A 140 0.62 5.27 8.03
CA TYR A 140 1.38 6.02 7.03
C TYR A 140 0.52 7.14 6.43
N ASN A 141 -0.72 6.83 6.04
CA ASN A 141 -1.66 7.79 5.51
C ASN A 141 -1.97 8.91 6.52
N GLN A 142 -2.04 8.61 7.82
CA GLN A 142 -2.26 9.63 8.86
C GLN A 142 -1.03 10.51 9.11
N HIS A 143 0.16 9.93 9.06
CA HIS A 143 1.38 10.57 9.56
C HIS A 143 2.35 10.94 8.45
N ARG A 144 3.13 9.98 7.95
CA ARG A 144 4.24 10.28 7.04
C ARG A 144 3.76 10.80 5.69
N MET A 145 2.70 10.24 5.12
CA MET A 145 2.11 10.75 3.89
C MET A 145 1.66 12.20 4.06
N ARG A 146 1.08 12.55 5.21
CA ARG A 146 0.64 13.91 5.50
C ARG A 146 1.80 14.89 5.43
N ASN A 147 2.96 14.53 6.00
CA ASN A 147 4.17 15.36 5.95
C ASN A 147 4.72 15.49 4.52
N LEU A 148 4.76 14.40 3.76
CA LEU A 148 5.18 14.42 2.36
C LEU A 148 4.24 15.25 1.47
N TRP A 149 2.95 15.22 1.78
CA TRP A 149 1.92 15.98 1.07
C TRP A 149 2.04 17.51 1.29
N ASP A 150 2.73 17.94 2.34
CA ASP A 150 3.02 19.36 2.60
C ASP A 150 4.35 19.84 2.02
N ASP A 151 5.10 18.96 1.33
CA ASP A 151 6.33 19.37 0.69
C ASP A 151 6.06 20.53 -0.31
N PRO A 152 6.79 21.66 -0.22
CA PRO A 152 6.54 22.84 -1.05
C PRO A 152 6.82 22.61 -2.54
N ASN A 153 7.50 21.52 -2.90
CA ASN A 153 7.76 21.10 -4.27
C ASN A 153 6.76 20.05 -4.77
N ARG A 154 5.79 19.60 -3.95
CA ARG A 154 4.68 18.76 -4.43
C ARG A 154 3.93 19.47 -5.57
N GLY A 155 3.58 18.70 -6.59
CA GLY A 155 2.83 19.19 -7.75
C GLY A 155 3.69 19.82 -8.85
N LYS A 156 5.01 19.94 -8.67
CA LYS A 156 5.92 20.39 -9.73
C LYS A 156 6.19 19.31 -10.78
N VAL A 157 6.17 18.04 -10.38
CA VAL A 157 6.36 16.87 -11.24
C VAL A 157 5.27 15.82 -10.95
N PRO A 158 4.87 14.98 -11.92
CA PRO A 158 3.89 13.92 -11.71
C PRO A 158 4.37 12.89 -10.67
N ILE A 159 3.53 12.59 -9.67
CA ILE A 159 3.80 11.63 -8.61
C ILE A 159 2.57 10.74 -8.39
N ASN A 160 2.79 9.43 -8.38
CA ASN A 160 1.84 8.47 -7.85
C ASN A 160 2.02 8.36 -6.33
N TRP A 161 0.92 8.51 -5.62
CA TRP A 161 0.83 8.36 -4.18
C TRP A 161 0.05 7.09 -3.89
N THR A 162 0.72 6.06 -3.36
CA THR A 162 -0.01 4.91 -2.85
C THR A 162 -0.79 5.34 -1.60
N SER A 163 -2.04 4.88 -1.51
CA SER A 163 -2.92 5.13 -0.38
C SER A 163 -3.93 3.98 -0.27
N SER A 164 -4.63 3.86 0.85
CA SER A 164 -5.55 2.75 1.05
C SER A 164 -6.96 3.10 0.57
N PRO A 165 -7.56 2.32 -0.35
CA PRO A 165 -8.95 2.49 -0.73
C PRO A 165 -9.92 2.32 0.44
N MET A 166 -9.50 1.61 1.50
CA MET A 166 -10.31 1.40 2.71
C MET A 166 -10.45 2.67 3.56
N LEU A 167 -9.68 3.74 3.30
CA LEU A 167 -9.94 5.06 3.90
C LEU A 167 -11.32 5.60 3.54
N TYR A 168 -11.97 5.07 2.48
CA TYR A 168 -13.35 5.40 2.12
C TYR A 168 -14.33 5.22 3.28
N ASP A 169 -14.11 4.23 4.15
CA ASP A 169 -14.89 4.00 5.38
C ASP A 169 -14.05 4.24 6.64
N GLY A 170 -12.76 3.87 6.62
CA GLY A 170 -11.89 3.94 7.79
C GLY A 170 -11.49 5.35 8.20
N ALA A 171 -11.28 6.25 7.25
CA ALA A 171 -10.97 7.65 7.53
C ALA A 171 -11.42 8.59 6.39
N PRO A 172 -12.74 8.77 6.19
CA PRO A 172 -13.26 9.48 5.02
C PRO A 172 -12.79 10.94 4.93
N ALA A 173 -12.66 11.63 6.07
CA ALA A 173 -12.10 12.99 6.11
C ALA A 173 -10.67 13.07 5.56
N MET A 174 -9.84 12.05 5.82
CA MET A 174 -8.46 11.99 5.32
C MET A 174 -8.44 11.77 3.80
N LEU A 175 -9.26 10.83 3.31
CA LEU A 175 -9.42 10.61 1.87
C LEU A 175 -9.91 11.88 1.16
N ASN A 176 -10.92 12.56 1.72
CA ASN A 176 -11.42 13.83 1.18
C ASN A 176 -10.33 14.90 1.14
N TYR A 177 -9.49 15.00 2.18
CA TYR A 177 -8.38 15.95 2.23
C TYR A 177 -7.39 15.71 1.08
N TYR A 178 -6.90 14.48 0.91
CA TYR A 178 -5.95 14.18 -0.17
C TYR A 178 -6.56 14.39 -1.55
N ARG A 179 -7.82 13.99 -1.77
CA ARG A 179 -8.48 14.20 -3.06
C ARG A 179 -8.75 15.67 -3.37
N SER A 180 -9.23 16.45 -2.40
CA SER A 180 -9.59 17.86 -2.62
C SER A 180 -8.37 18.77 -2.79
N THR A 181 -7.22 18.38 -2.26
CA THR A 181 -5.97 19.15 -2.34
C THR A 181 -4.94 18.58 -3.32
N ALA A 182 -5.31 17.53 -4.08
CA ALA A 182 -4.49 16.97 -5.14
C ALA A 182 -4.32 17.96 -6.28
N THR A 183 -3.07 18.17 -6.71
CA THR A 183 -2.74 18.98 -7.89
C THR A 183 -3.06 18.20 -9.18
N ALA A 184 -2.73 18.76 -10.34
CA ALA A 184 -2.81 18.03 -11.60
C ALA A 184 -1.75 16.92 -11.70
N ASN A 185 -0.68 17.02 -10.92
CA ASN A 185 0.46 16.11 -10.91
C ASN A 185 0.40 15.10 -9.75
N ASP A 186 -0.66 15.09 -8.95
CA ASP A 186 -0.86 14.09 -7.90
C ASP A 186 -1.87 13.04 -8.35
N GLN A 187 -1.45 11.78 -8.38
CA GLN A 187 -2.32 10.64 -8.65
C GLN A 187 -2.35 9.69 -7.45
N LEU A 188 -3.51 9.56 -6.81
CA LEU A 188 -3.72 8.53 -5.78
C LEU A 188 -3.93 7.17 -6.45
N ILE A 189 -3.17 6.17 -6.04
CA ILE A 189 -3.30 4.77 -6.48
C ILE A 189 -3.49 3.84 -5.27
N ALA A 190 -4.00 2.63 -5.50
CA ALA A 190 -4.25 1.71 -4.40
C ALA A 190 -2.91 1.09 -3.95
N GLY A 191 -2.60 1.21 -2.66
CA GLY A 191 -1.41 0.61 -2.08
C GLY A 191 -1.47 -0.93 -2.04
N PRO A 192 -0.36 -1.59 -1.68
CA PRO A 192 -0.24 -3.05 -1.57
C PRO A 192 -1.42 -3.72 -0.85
N SER A 193 -2.14 -4.69 -1.40
CA SER A 193 -2.17 -5.19 -2.78
C SER A 193 -3.52 -4.87 -3.43
N GLY A 194 -4.05 -3.68 -3.15
CA GLY A 194 -5.34 -3.19 -3.61
C GLY A 194 -6.27 -2.79 -2.45
N GLY A 195 -7.26 -3.64 -2.16
CA GLY A 195 -8.27 -3.37 -1.12
C GLY A 195 -7.80 -3.57 0.33
N GLY A 196 -6.49 -3.69 0.55
CA GLY A 196 -5.84 -4.10 1.79
C GLY A 196 -4.53 -4.81 1.47
N TYR A 197 -3.68 -5.05 2.46
CA TYR A 197 -2.38 -5.69 2.27
C TYR A 197 -2.44 -7.21 2.42
N PHE A 198 -2.07 -7.92 1.35
CA PHE A 198 -2.04 -9.38 1.25
C PHE A 198 -1.11 -9.80 0.10
N TYR A 199 -0.70 -11.07 0.08
CA TYR A 199 0.03 -11.67 -1.04
C TYR A 199 -0.92 -12.52 -1.89
N PRO A 200 -1.21 -12.12 -3.14
CA PRO A 200 -2.19 -12.80 -3.97
C PRO A 200 -1.92 -14.29 -4.21
N ASN A 201 -0.66 -14.70 -4.40
CA ASN A 201 -0.34 -16.12 -4.61
C ASN A 201 -0.49 -16.98 -3.34
N ALA A 202 -0.39 -16.38 -2.14
CA ALA A 202 -0.67 -17.06 -0.88
C ALA A 202 -2.17 -17.10 -0.57
N TRP A 203 -2.98 -16.26 -1.24
CA TRP A 203 -4.41 -16.20 -1.00
C TRP A 203 -5.13 -17.38 -1.66
N PRO A 204 -5.98 -18.14 -0.95
CA PRO A 204 -6.71 -19.26 -1.53
C PRO A 204 -7.51 -18.91 -2.81
N GLU A 205 -7.26 -19.64 -3.89
CA GLU A 205 -7.86 -19.38 -5.21
C GLU A 205 -9.40 -19.37 -5.20
N ASN A 206 -10.02 -20.15 -4.31
CA ASN A 206 -11.47 -20.25 -4.21
C ASN A 206 -12.14 -19.01 -3.55
N THR A 207 -11.39 -18.19 -2.80
CA THR A 207 -11.92 -17.01 -2.09
C THR A 207 -11.40 -15.70 -2.68
N LEU A 208 -10.25 -15.71 -3.36
CA LEU A 208 -9.65 -14.51 -3.97
C LEU A 208 -10.61 -13.76 -4.93
N PRO A 209 -11.34 -14.42 -5.86
CA PRO A 209 -12.25 -13.72 -6.78
C PRO A 209 -13.33 -12.92 -6.04
N ALA A 210 -13.92 -13.50 -4.99
CA ALA A 210 -14.96 -12.84 -4.20
C ALA A 210 -14.40 -11.62 -3.46
N PHE A 211 -13.20 -11.73 -2.90
CA PHE A 211 -12.51 -10.62 -2.25
C PHE A 211 -12.19 -9.48 -3.23
N LEU A 212 -11.59 -9.79 -4.38
CA LEU A 212 -11.29 -8.81 -5.43
C LEU A 212 -12.55 -8.13 -5.95
N LYS A 213 -13.63 -8.88 -6.18
CA LYS A 213 -14.92 -8.33 -6.62
C LYS A 213 -15.52 -7.39 -5.58
N LYS A 214 -15.44 -7.74 -4.30
CA LYS A 214 -15.93 -6.89 -3.20
C LYS A 214 -15.14 -5.58 -3.13
N THR A 215 -13.82 -5.68 -3.15
CA THR A 215 -12.92 -4.53 -2.96
C THR A 215 -12.78 -3.65 -4.20
N SER A 216 -13.05 -4.15 -5.41
CA SER A 216 -13.04 -3.31 -6.64
C SER A 216 -14.06 -2.17 -6.56
N SER A 217 -15.15 -2.33 -5.80
CA SER A 217 -16.12 -1.25 -5.56
C SER A 217 -15.50 -0.08 -4.80
N TYR A 218 -14.58 -0.33 -3.85
CA TYR A 218 -13.87 0.71 -3.12
C TYR A 218 -12.93 1.47 -4.05
N LEU A 219 -12.19 0.77 -4.89
CA LEU A 219 -11.27 1.40 -5.84
C LEU A 219 -11.99 2.32 -6.82
N LYS A 220 -13.18 1.92 -7.28
CA LYS A 220 -14.02 2.79 -8.12
C LYS A 220 -14.50 4.02 -7.35
N LYS A 221 -14.92 3.85 -6.10
CA LYS A 221 -15.39 4.96 -5.24
C LYS A 221 -14.28 5.95 -4.88
N THR A 222 -13.06 5.47 -4.69
CA THR A 222 -11.88 6.31 -4.39
C THR A 222 -11.16 6.78 -5.65
N GLY A 223 -11.41 6.14 -6.79
CA GLY A 223 -10.72 6.32 -8.07
C GLY A 223 -9.29 5.80 -8.09
N MET A 224 -8.89 5.03 -7.08
CA MET A 224 -7.57 4.37 -6.98
C MET A 224 -7.54 3.07 -7.81
N THR A 225 -7.81 3.16 -9.12
CA THR A 225 -8.07 1.97 -9.97
C THR A 225 -6.81 1.26 -10.48
N VAL A 226 -5.62 1.78 -10.20
CA VAL A 226 -4.33 1.12 -10.45
C VAL A 226 -3.85 0.55 -9.13
N PRO A 227 -3.86 -0.78 -8.94
CA PRO A 227 -3.28 -1.40 -7.76
C PRO A 227 -1.76 -1.47 -7.88
N TYR A 228 -1.08 -1.09 -6.81
CA TYR A 228 0.26 -1.55 -6.51
C TYR A 228 0.15 -2.86 -5.72
N VAL A 229 0.82 -3.92 -6.17
CA VAL A 229 0.74 -5.26 -5.60
C VAL A 229 2.12 -5.73 -5.14
N LEU A 230 2.18 -6.18 -3.89
CA LEU A 230 3.29 -6.96 -3.37
C LEU A 230 2.86 -8.43 -3.32
N ASN A 231 3.75 -9.33 -3.74
CA ASN A 231 3.43 -10.74 -3.82
C ASN A 231 4.64 -11.57 -3.41
N ARG A 232 4.56 -12.16 -2.22
CA ARG A 232 5.63 -12.97 -1.65
C ARG A 232 5.09 -14.33 -1.21
N VAL A 233 5.92 -15.35 -1.41
CA VAL A 233 5.69 -16.72 -0.93
C VAL A 233 7.01 -17.25 -0.39
N ALA A 234 7.00 -17.84 0.80
CA ALA A 234 8.19 -18.36 1.47
C ALA A 234 9.35 -17.34 1.50
N ASN A 235 9.04 -16.10 1.87
CA ASN A 235 9.97 -14.96 1.95
C ASN A 235 10.63 -14.53 0.64
N GLN A 236 10.15 -14.99 -0.52
CA GLN A 236 10.65 -14.58 -1.84
C GLN A 236 9.59 -13.75 -2.57
N ASN A 237 10.00 -12.69 -3.26
CA ASN A 237 9.15 -12.07 -4.26
C ASN A 237 8.91 -13.08 -5.38
N VAL A 238 7.65 -13.28 -5.77
CA VAL A 238 7.29 -14.22 -6.84
C VAL A 238 6.36 -13.55 -7.86
N PRO A 239 6.47 -13.90 -9.16
CA PRO A 239 5.51 -13.47 -10.16
C PRO A 239 4.08 -13.88 -9.78
N LEU A 240 3.09 -13.16 -10.28
CA LEU A 240 1.69 -13.55 -10.12
C LEU A 240 1.44 -14.85 -10.92
N SER A 241 0.73 -15.81 -10.33
CA SER A 241 0.31 -17.01 -11.06
C SER A 241 -0.77 -16.69 -12.09
N ASP A 242 -0.90 -17.52 -13.14
CA ASP A 242 -1.95 -17.34 -14.16
C ASP A 242 -3.37 -17.27 -13.55
N SER A 243 -3.63 -18.03 -12.48
CA SER A 243 -4.90 -18.04 -11.75
C SER A 243 -5.15 -16.72 -11.02
N VAL A 244 -4.12 -16.14 -10.39
CA VAL A 244 -4.17 -14.82 -9.75
C VAL A 244 -4.36 -13.73 -10.80
N VAL A 245 -3.57 -13.73 -11.88
CA VAL A 245 -3.70 -12.78 -12.99
C VAL A 245 -5.14 -12.78 -13.51
N LYS A 246 -5.68 -13.98 -13.79
CA LYS A 246 -7.07 -14.15 -14.24
C LYS A 246 -8.09 -13.61 -13.22
N ALA A 247 -7.86 -13.82 -11.92
CA ALA A 247 -8.74 -13.31 -10.88
C ALA A 247 -8.78 -11.76 -10.86
N TYR A 248 -7.62 -11.10 -11.03
CA TYR A 248 -7.54 -9.64 -11.17
C TYR A 248 -8.23 -9.14 -12.43
N GLU A 249 -7.99 -9.79 -13.57
CA GLU A 249 -8.64 -9.46 -14.85
C GLU A 249 -10.16 -9.55 -14.76
N ASP A 250 -10.69 -10.63 -14.19
CA ASP A 250 -12.14 -10.88 -14.18
C ASP A 250 -12.89 -9.97 -13.18
N ASN A 251 -12.30 -9.74 -12.00
CA ASN A 251 -13.00 -9.17 -10.84
C ASN A 251 -12.59 -7.73 -10.51
N TYR A 252 -11.33 -7.39 -10.75
CA TYR A 252 -10.76 -6.07 -10.46
C TYR A 252 -10.79 -5.18 -11.70
N ARG A 253 -10.48 -5.76 -12.87
CA ARG A 253 -10.42 -5.10 -14.19
C ARG A 253 -9.59 -3.81 -14.17
N PRO A 254 -8.34 -3.86 -13.67
CA PRO A 254 -7.50 -2.67 -13.64
C PRO A 254 -7.02 -2.34 -15.07
N ASN A 255 -6.76 -1.06 -15.34
CA ASN A 255 -6.13 -0.66 -16.61
C ASN A 255 -4.66 -1.10 -16.71
N GLY A 256 -4.06 -1.43 -15.58
CA GLY A 256 -2.71 -1.94 -15.41
C GLY A 256 -2.41 -2.09 -13.92
N LEU A 257 -1.34 -2.78 -13.59
CA LEU A 257 -0.91 -3.06 -12.22
C LEU A 257 0.58 -2.72 -12.05
N LEU A 258 0.94 -2.18 -10.90
CA LEU A 258 2.33 -2.07 -10.49
C LEU A 258 2.68 -3.30 -9.63
N LEU A 259 3.83 -3.92 -9.86
CA LEU A 259 4.21 -5.16 -9.20
C LEU A 259 5.54 -5.04 -8.46
N SER A 260 5.53 -5.55 -7.24
CA SER A 260 6.69 -5.84 -6.40
C SER A 260 7.56 -4.63 -6.05
N TRP A 261 8.66 -4.90 -5.36
CA TRP A 261 9.73 -3.96 -5.09
C TRP A 261 11.03 -4.69 -5.40
N GLU A 262 11.57 -4.45 -6.59
CA GLU A 262 12.68 -5.23 -7.16
C GLU A 262 13.93 -4.38 -7.38
N ASP A 263 15.00 -5.05 -7.80
CA ASP A 263 16.25 -4.47 -8.30
C ASP A 263 16.26 -4.27 -9.82
N HIS A 264 15.11 -4.42 -10.47
CA HIS A 264 14.90 -4.23 -11.90
C HIS A 264 13.53 -3.61 -12.19
N PHE A 265 13.38 -3.02 -13.37
CA PHE A 265 12.09 -2.56 -13.90
C PHE A 265 11.74 -3.33 -15.18
N GLY A 266 10.47 -3.29 -15.55
CA GLY A 266 10.00 -3.88 -16.78
C GLY A 266 8.51 -3.66 -16.99
N VAL A 267 8.05 -3.86 -18.21
CA VAL A 267 6.61 -3.95 -18.52
C VAL A 267 6.37 -5.26 -19.25
N GLU A 268 5.38 -6.00 -18.78
CA GLU A 268 4.91 -7.23 -19.38
C GLU A 268 3.39 -7.19 -19.56
N ILE A 269 2.87 -7.99 -20.49
CA ILE A 269 1.44 -8.18 -20.66
C ILE A 269 1.13 -9.62 -20.27
N LEU A 270 0.66 -9.79 -19.03
CA LEU A 270 0.30 -11.10 -18.50
C LEU A 270 -1.03 -11.58 -19.10
N ASN A 271 -1.13 -12.88 -19.37
CA ASN A 271 -2.27 -13.51 -20.04
C ASN A 271 -2.72 -12.85 -21.36
N GLY A 272 -1.85 -12.04 -21.99
CA GLY A 272 -2.16 -11.29 -23.21
C GLY A 272 -3.12 -10.11 -23.02
N ASN A 273 -3.51 -9.76 -21.79
CA ASN A 273 -4.50 -8.70 -21.55
C ASN A 273 -4.19 -7.80 -20.34
N LEU A 274 -3.47 -8.24 -19.31
CA LEU A 274 -3.15 -7.40 -18.15
C LEU A 274 -1.75 -6.78 -18.26
N PRO A 275 -1.61 -5.45 -18.46
CA PRO A 275 -0.32 -4.78 -18.37
C PRO A 275 0.17 -4.74 -16.92
N VAL A 276 1.39 -5.22 -16.70
CA VAL A 276 2.07 -5.20 -15.41
C VAL A 276 3.38 -4.45 -15.56
N SER A 277 3.63 -3.50 -14.67
CA SER A 277 4.91 -2.81 -14.58
C SER A 277 5.62 -3.15 -13.28
N THR A 278 6.80 -3.76 -13.38
CA THR A 278 7.66 -4.05 -12.23
C THR A 278 8.31 -2.76 -11.73
N ILE A 279 8.16 -2.51 -10.43
CA ILE A 279 8.77 -1.36 -9.77
C ILE A 279 10.20 -1.70 -9.36
N GLN A 280 11.15 -0.85 -9.77
CA GLN A 280 12.49 -0.83 -9.20
C GLN A 280 12.56 0.17 -8.04
N GLY A 281 12.92 -0.33 -6.86
CA GLY A 281 12.99 0.47 -5.64
C GLY A 281 14.18 1.43 -5.58
N ILE A 282 13.96 2.64 -5.09
CA ILE A 282 15.00 3.64 -4.82
C ILE A 282 14.82 4.28 -3.44
N SER A 283 15.94 4.65 -2.82
CA SER A 283 15.97 5.32 -1.51
C SER A 283 16.63 6.70 -1.56
N THR A 284 17.29 7.03 -2.66
CA THR A 284 17.99 8.31 -2.87
C THR A 284 17.83 8.80 -4.30
N VAL A 285 18.14 10.10 -4.52
CA VAL A 285 18.21 10.67 -5.88
C VAL A 285 19.28 9.96 -6.72
N GLN A 286 20.41 9.60 -6.10
CA GLN A 286 21.53 8.94 -6.77
C GLN A 286 21.16 7.54 -7.27
N ASP A 287 20.36 6.78 -6.51
CA ASP A 287 19.85 5.49 -6.96
C ASP A 287 19.03 5.65 -8.25
N GLY A 288 18.09 6.61 -8.24
CA GLY A 288 17.27 6.92 -9.41
C GLY A 288 18.08 7.38 -10.61
N GLN A 289 19.07 8.25 -10.40
CA GLN A 289 19.97 8.72 -11.46
C GLN A 289 20.77 7.57 -12.09
N LYS A 290 21.29 6.67 -11.25
CA LYS A 290 22.03 5.49 -11.72
C LYS A 290 21.13 4.60 -12.57
N ILE A 291 19.95 4.25 -12.07
CA ILE A 291 19.01 3.36 -12.79
C ILE A 291 18.60 3.97 -14.12
N LEU A 292 18.27 5.27 -14.15
CA LEU A 292 17.85 5.94 -15.38
C LEU A 292 19.00 6.09 -16.37
N ALA A 293 20.23 6.34 -15.91
CA ALA A 293 21.41 6.36 -16.77
C ALA A 293 21.69 4.98 -17.38
N ASP A 294 21.60 3.91 -16.58
CA ASP A 294 21.76 2.53 -17.04
C ASP A 294 20.66 2.13 -18.05
N ALA A 295 19.42 2.58 -17.82
CA ALA A 295 18.30 2.39 -18.75
C ALA A 295 18.56 3.06 -20.10
N LYS A 296 19.00 4.33 -20.08
CA LYS A 296 19.35 5.09 -21.30
C LYS A 296 20.52 4.46 -22.05
N ALA A 297 21.54 3.99 -21.35
CA ALA A 297 22.71 3.36 -21.98
C ALA A 297 22.34 2.08 -22.76
N LYS A 298 21.28 1.39 -22.34
CA LYS A 298 20.76 0.16 -22.98
C LYS A 298 19.66 0.43 -24.02
N TRP A 299 19.14 1.65 -24.09
CA TRP A 299 18.02 2.00 -24.96
C TRP A 299 18.51 2.41 -26.36
N ASP A 300 17.94 1.81 -27.40
CA ASP A 300 18.39 2.00 -28.79
C ASP A 300 17.73 3.18 -29.51
N GLY A 301 16.79 3.86 -28.86
CA GLY A 301 16.06 5.00 -29.41
C GLY A 301 14.97 4.66 -30.43
N LYS A 302 14.65 3.38 -30.65
CA LYS A 302 13.74 2.94 -31.73
C LYS A 302 12.31 2.64 -31.26
N SER A 303 12.10 2.49 -29.97
CA SER A 303 10.79 2.25 -29.35
C SER A 303 10.70 2.96 -28.00
N PRO A 304 9.49 3.20 -27.45
CA PRO A 304 9.35 3.70 -26.08
C PRO A 304 9.92 2.70 -25.06
N LEU A 305 10.55 3.22 -24.01
CA LEU A 305 10.95 2.47 -22.82
C LEU A 305 10.16 2.99 -21.61
N PHE A 306 9.71 2.11 -20.73
CA PHE A 306 8.97 2.47 -19.52
C PHE A 306 9.77 2.07 -18.28
N VAL A 307 10.00 3.01 -17.37
CA VAL A 307 10.74 2.82 -16.13
C VAL A 307 9.86 3.22 -14.95
N SER A 308 9.52 2.26 -14.10
CA SER A 308 8.75 2.49 -12.89
C SER A 308 9.66 2.51 -11.66
N LEU A 309 9.75 3.66 -11.01
CA LEU A 309 10.57 3.87 -9.82
C LEU A 309 9.70 3.93 -8.56
N GLY A 310 10.02 3.07 -7.60
CA GLY A 310 9.40 3.03 -6.28
C GLY A 310 10.19 3.90 -5.32
N LEU A 311 9.55 4.88 -4.71
CA LEU A 311 10.20 5.82 -3.79
C LEU A 311 9.98 5.36 -2.36
N LEU A 312 11.06 5.08 -1.63
CA LEU A 312 10.95 4.71 -0.22
C LEU A 312 10.50 5.94 0.56
N ALA A 313 9.24 5.94 0.99
CA ALA A 313 8.59 7.13 1.55
C ALA A 313 9.27 7.65 2.83
N TRP A 314 10.01 6.78 3.53
CA TRP A 314 10.78 7.14 4.72
C TRP A 314 12.07 7.91 4.42
N ASN A 315 12.64 7.75 3.22
CA ASN A 315 13.94 8.33 2.86
C ASN A 315 13.85 9.45 1.82
N MET A 316 12.78 9.48 1.03
CA MET A 316 12.61 10.43 -0.07
C MET A 316 11.46 11.40 0.16
N THR A 317 11.53 12.55 -0.51
CA THR A 317 10.50 13.62 -0.50
C THR A 317 10.17 14.08 -1.92
N PRO A 318 9.02 14.76 -2.16
CA PRO A 318 8.75 15.39 -3.45
C PRO A 318 9.86 16.35 -3.90
N THR A 319 10.51 17.05 -2.97
CA THR A 319 11.71 17.84 -3.26
C THR A 319 12.82 17.01 -3.93
N ASP A 320 13.04 15.78 -3.49
CA ASP A 320 14.04 14.88 -4.07
C ASP A 320 13.60 14.33 -5.43
N VAL A 321 12.29 14.08 -5.63
CA VAL A 321 11.74 13.70 -6.94
C VAL A 321 11.97 14.82 -7.95
N VAL A 322 11.72 16.09 -7.57
CA VAL A 322 12.01 17.23 -8.44
C VAL A 322 13.50 17.30 -8.81
N LYS A 323 14.42 17.14 -7.85
CA LYS A 323 15.85 17.10 -8.14
C LYS A 323 16.22 15.97 -9.11
N LEU A 324 15.60 14.80 -8.97
CA LEU A 324 15.80 13.68 -9.89
C LEU A 324 15.29 14.03 -11.29
N THR A 325 14.07 14.56 -11.40
CA THR A 325 13.47 14.97 -12.67
C THR A 325 14.25 16.08 -13.36
N ASP A 326 14.74 17.08 -12.63
CA ASP A 326 15.56 18.18 -13.15
C ASP A 326 16.91 17.70 -13.72
N SER A 327 17.36 16.50 -13.34
CA SER A 327 18.59 15.89 -13.86
C SER A 327 18.39 15.12 -15.17
N LEU A 328 17.15 14.98 -15.65
CA LEU A 328 16.83 14.21 -16.86
C LEU A 328 17.07 15.00 -18.15
N GLY A 329 17.59 14.30 -19.17
CA GLY A 329 17.75 14.84 -20.52
C GLY A 329 16.45 14.83 -21.35
N PRO A 330 16.47 15.42 -22.57
CA PRO A 330 15.30 15.53 -23.44
C PRO A 330 14.71 14.19 -23.92
N GLU A 331 15.46 13.10 -23.81
CA GLU A 331 15.02 11.73 -24.11
C GLU A 331 14.03 11.15 -23.10
N TYR A 332 13.94 11.72 -21.90
CA TYR A 332 13.02 11.26 -20.87
C TYR A 332 11.68 11.98 -20.95
N GLN A 333 10.65 11.30 -20.46
CA GLN A 333 9.31 11.85 -20.23
C GLN A 333 8.82 11.39 -18.85
N PRO A 334 9.00 12.22 -17.80
CA PRO A 334 8.43 11.96 -16.47
C PRO A 334 6.91 12.15 -16.44
#